data_AF-D8IQ21-F1
#
_entry.id   AF-D8IQ21-F1
#
_cell.length_a   1.000
_cell.length_b   1.000
_cell.length_c   1.000
_cell.angle_alpha   90.00
_cell.angle_beta   90.00
_cell.angle_gamma   90.00
#
_symmetry.space_group_name_H-M   'P 1'
#
loop_
_entity.id
_entity.type
_entity.pdbx_description
1 polymer ?
#
loop_
_entity_poly.entity_id
_entity_poly.type
_entity_poly.pdbx_seq_one_letter_code
_entity_poly.pdbx_strand_id
1 'polypeptide(L)' 'MDMPSHDNPPELASGNILKHVSMSTRIHETVYTLESRVLSLPDGSTRSEYRVMLERNVIKDWTEGDVGQYFGMDIY' A
#
# COMPACT_ATOMS: atom_id res chain seq x y z
N MET A 1 2.76 -35.23 -0.33
CA MET A 1 3.03 -34.84 -1.73
C MET A 1 2.83 -33.33 -1.72
N ASP A 2 3.91 -32.62 -1.39
CA ASP A 2 3.88 -31.20 -1.05
C ASP A 2 3.96 -30.36 -2.33
N MET A 3 2.98 -29.47 -2.50
CA MET A 3 2.99 -28.46 -3.56
C MET A 3 3.68 -27.21 -3.00
N PRO A 4 4.75 -26.69 -3.62
CA PRO A 4 5.29 -25.39 -3.26
C PRO A 4 4.44 -24.33 -3.97
N SER A 5 3.46 -23.77 -3.29
CA SER A 5 2.86 -22.50 -3.72
C SER A 5 3.83 -21.40 -3.36
N HIS A 6 4.81 -21.19 -4.26
CA HIS A 6 5.57 -19.95 -4.33
C HIS A 6 4.59 -18.87 -4.83
N ASP A 7 3.75 -18.36 -3.92
CA ASP A 7 3.05 -17.11 -4.15
C ASP A 7 4.14 -16.04 -4.06
N ASN A 8 4.75 -15.70 -5.21
CA ASN A 8 5.62 -14.54 -5.33
C ASN A 8 4.83 -13.33 -4.81
N PRO A 9 5.17 -12.73 -3.65
CA PRO A 9 4.70 -11.39 -3.41
C PRO A 9 5.37 -10.49 -4.47
N PRO A 10 4.65 -9.49 -5.01
CA PRO A 10 5.11 -8.69 -6.13
C PRO A 10 6.52 -8.15 -5.86
N GLU A 11 7.43 -8.42 -6.79
CA GLU A 11 8.85 -8.12 -6.78
C GLU A 11 9.13 -6.60 -6.93
N LEU A 12 8.45 -5.75 -6.17
CA LEU A 12 8.45 -4.28 -6.29
C LEU A 12 8.54 -3.55 -4.94
N ALA A 13 9.34 -4.06 -4.03
CA ALA A 13 9.88 -3.23 -2.95
C ALA A 13 11.37 -3.55 -2.82
N SER A 14 12.23 -2.73 -3.42
CA SER A 14 13.67 -2.75 -3.15
C SER A 14 14.01 -2.30 -1.72
N GLY A 15 13.04 -2.34 -0.80
CA GLY A 15 13.10 -1.87 0.58
C GLY A 15 12.20 -2.69 1.49
N ASN A 16 12.55 -2.75 2.77
CA ASN A 16 11.79 -3.50 3.78
C ASN A 16 10.54 -2.71 4.20
N ILE A 17 9.37 -3.35 4.28
CA ILE A 17 8.14 -2.67 4.71
C ILE A 17 8.22 -2.41 6.23
N LEU A 18 8.28 -1.14 6.63
CA LEU A 18 8.30 -0.70 8.02
C LEU A 18 6.90 -0.55 8.61
N LYS A 19 5.96 -0.02 7.83
CA LYS A 19 4.57 0.22 8.23
C LYS A 19 3.68 -0.05 7.03
N HIS A 20 2.53 -0.68 7.26
CA HIS A 20 1.49 -0.84 6.24
C HIS A 20 0.15 -0.64 6.94
N VAL A 21 -0.65 0.28 6.39
CA VAL A 21 -2.01 0.55 6.83
C VAL A 21 -2.95 0.43 5.64
N SER A 22 -4.16 -0.04 5.92
CA SER A 22 -5.23 -0.14 4.94
C SER A 22 -6.50 0.45 5.53
N MET A 23 -7.18 1.32 4.78
CA MET A 23 -8.45 1.90 5.17
C MET A 23 -9.45 1.79 4.02
N SER A 24 -10.67 1.39 4.34
CA SER A 24 -11.79 1.45 3.41
C SER A 24 -12.63 2.69 3.69
N THR A 25 -12.87 3.50 2.67
CA THR A 25 -13.78 4.65 2.74
C THR A 25 -14.85 4.55 1.68
N ARG A 26 -16.06 5.02 1.99
CA ARG A 26 -17.17 5.07 1.04
C ARG A 26 -17.39 6.51 0.62
N ILE A 27 -17.19 6.79 -0.67
CA ILE A 27 -17.45 8.10 -1.27
C ILE A 27 -18.66 7.92 -2.20
N HIS A 28 -19.77 8.59 -1.87
CA HIS A 28 -21.09 8.33 -2.47
C HIS A 28 -21.50 6.85 -2.33
N GLU A 29 -21.72 6.17 -3.45
CA GLU A 29 -22.12 4.75 -3.48
C GLU A 29 -20.92 3.81 -3.66
N THR A 30 -19.72 4.37 -3.76
CA THR A 30 -18.53 3.68 -4.22
C THR A 30 -17.54 3.45 -3.07
N VAL A 31 -17.08 2.21 -2.93
CA VAL A 31 -16.12 1.82 -1.88
C VAL A 31 -14.71 1.87 -2.44
N TYR A 32 -13.90 2.72 -1.82
CA TYR A 32 -12.47 2.84 -2.08
C TYR A 32 -11.70 2.17 -0.96
N THR A 33 -10.67 1.43 -1.31
CA THR A 33 -9.67 0.92 -0.36
C THR A 33 -8.37 1.64 -0.63
N LEU A 34 -7.89 2.34 0.39
CA LEU A 34 -6.63 3.04 0.37
C LEU A 34 -5.63 2.25 1.18
N GLU A 35 -4.46 2.03 0.61
CA GLU A 35 -3.34 1.43 1.30
C GLU A 35 -2.18 2.40 1.31
N SER A 36 -1.53 2.53 2.45
CA SER A 36 -0.30 3.29 2.60
C SER A 36 0.74 2.41 3.23
N ARG A 37 1.96 2.44 2.71
CA ARG A 37 3.10 1.71 3.25
C ARG A 37 4.31 2.63 3.36
N VAL A 38 5.14 2.38 4.37
CA VAL A 38 6.46 3.00 4.50
C VAL A 38 7.49 1.93 4.27
N LEU A 39 8.38 2.16 3.30
CA LEU A 39 9.52 1.32 2.98
C LEU A 39 10.79 1.89 3.61
N SER A 40 11.66 1.01 4.09
CA SER A 40 13.06 1.30 4.40
C SER A 40 13.91 0.90 3.21
N LEU A 41 14.58 1.88 2.61
CA LEU A 41 15.50 1.68 1.48
C LEU A 41 16.88 1.23 1.99
N PRO A 42 17.69 0.55 1.15
CA PRO A 42 19.03 0.10 1.50
C PRO A 42 20.00 1.24 1.86
N ASP A 43 19.71 2.46 1.42
CA ASP A 43 20.44 3.69 1.75
C ASP A 43 20.15 4.20 3.18
N GLY A 44 19.25 3.54 3.92
CA GLY A 44 18.79 3.95 5.25
C GLY A 44 17.68 5.00 5.21
N SER A 45 17.40 5.56 4.04
CA SER A 45 16.26 6.45 3.78
C SER A 45 14.92 5.69 3.88
N THR A 46 13.84 6.40 4.22
CA THR A 46 12.47 5.86 4.15
C THR A 46 11.71 6.45 2.97
N ARG A 47 10.80 5.66 2.39
CA ARG A 47 9.91 6.08 1.31
C ARG A 47 8.48 5.72 1.67
N SER A 48 7.59 6.70 1.69
CA SER A 48 6.15 6.45 1.79
C SER A 48 5.59 6.19 0.41
N GLU A 49 4.76 5.18 0.29
CA GLU A 49 4.04 4.82 -0.93
C GLU A 49 2.59 4.54 -0.63
N TYR A 50 1.75 4.73 -1.63
CA TYR A 50 0.32 4.50 -1.52
C TYR A 50 -0.27 3.80 -2.72
N ARG A 51 -1.35 3.07 -2.49
CA ARG A 51 -2.15 2.38 -3.50
C ARG A 51 -3.62 2.68 -3.28
N VAL A 52 -4.37 2.87 -4.36
CA VAL A 52 -5.83 3.06 -4.31
C VAL A 52 -6.51 1.97 -5.11
N MET A 53 -7.49 1.33 -4.48
CA MET A 53 -8.33 0.31 -5.08
C MET A 53 -9.79 0.75 -5.05
N LEU A 54 -10.51 0.36 -6.10
CA LEU A 54 -11.93 0.56 -6.28
C LEU A 54 -12.59 -0.80 -6.45
N GLU A 55 -13.42 -1.22 -5.48
CA GLU A 55 -14.10 -2.52 -5.55
C GLU A 55 -13.15 -3.69 -5.92
N ARG A 56 -11.97 -3.74 -5.29
CA ARG A 56 -10.87 -4.70 -5.55
C ARG A 56 -10.09 -4.51 -6.86
N ASN A 57 -10.42 -3.51 -7.67
CA ASN A 57 -9.65 -3.13 -8.85
C ASN A 57 -8.61 -2.07 -8.48
N VAL A 58 -7.34 -2.28 -8.82
CA VAL A 58 -6.30 -1.26 -8.61
C VAL A 58 -6.54 -0.12 -9.60
N ILE A 59 -6.88 1.07 -9.10
CA ILE A 59 -7.03 2.29 -9.91
C ILE A 59 -5.77 3.14 -9.89
N LYS A 60 -4.95 2.98 -8.85
CA LYS A 60 -3.65 3.62 -8.70
C LYS A 60 -2.74 2.63 -7.98
N ASP A 61 -1.67 2.18 -8.64
CA ASP A 61 -0.68 1.30 -8.03
C ASP A 61 0.28 2.06 -7.08
N TRP A 62 1.19 1.35 -6.42
CA TRP A 62 2.14 1.89 -5.45
C TRP A 62 2.88 3.10 -6.03
N THR A 63 2.50 4.27 -5.55
CA THR A 63 3.01 5.56 -5.98
C THR A 63 3.69 6.22 -4.80
N GLU A 64 4.85 6.85 -5.01
CA GLU A 64 5.53 7.62 -3.97
C GLU A 64 4.62 8.76 -3.45
N GLY A 65 4.45 8.85 -2.14
CA GLY A 65 3.67 9.87 -1.48
C GLY A 65 3.00 9.39 -0.20
N ASP A 66 2.67 10.34 0.68
CA ASP A 66 1.85 10.09 1.86
C ASP A 66 0.41 10.48 1.56
N VAL A 67 -0.47 9.48 1.41
CA VAL A 67 -1.91 9.75 1.24
C VAL A 67 -2.68 9.72 2.53
N GLY A 68 -2.06 9.30 3.63
CA GLY A 68 -2.76 9.28 4.90
C GLY A 68 -3.22 10.67 5.30
N GLN A 69 -2.39 11.69 5.06
CA GLN A 69 -2.76 13.07 5.29
C GLN A 69 -4.01 13.54 4.50
N TYR A 70 -4.16 13.11 3.25
CA TYR A 70 -5.29 13.52 2.41
C TYR A 70 -6.61 12.84 2.78
N PHE A 71 -6.55 11.66 3.39
CA PHE A 71 -7.72 10.88 3.77
C PHE A 71 -7.97 10.87 5.28
N GLY A 72 -7.20 11.64 6.05
CA GLY A 72 -7.26 11.64 7.52
C GLY A 72 -6.85 10.31 8.13
N MET A 73 -6.07 9.48 7.42
CA MET A 73 -5.39 8.35 8.06
C MET A 73 -4.28 8.96 8.92
N ASP A 74 -4.49 8.95 10.23
CA ASP A 74 -3.44 9.26 11.19
C ASP A 74 -2.41 8.13 11.14
N ILE A 75 -1.39 8.30 10.28
CA ILE A 75 -0.27 7.36 10.14
C ILE A 75 0.95 7.80 10.96
N TYR A 76 0.79 8.75 11.87
CA TYR A 76 1.85 9.17 12.79
C TYR A 76 1.95 8.29 14.04
#